data_AF-A0A6S6MBU9-F1
#
_entry.id   AF-A0A6S6MBU9-F1
#
_cell.length_a   1.000
_cell.length_b   1.000
_cell.length_c   1.000
_cell.angle_alpha   90.00
_cell.angle_beta   90.00
_cell.angle_gamma   90.00
#
_symmetry.space_group_name_H-M   'P 1'
#
loop_
_entity.id
_entity.type
_entity.pdbx_description
1 polymer ?
#
loop_
_entity_poly.entity_id
_entity_poly.type
_entity_poly.pdbx_seq_one_letter_code
_entity_poly.pdbx_strand_id
1 'polypeptide(L)'
;MQIAAISGVAGVSETALRPAAGATAAPGQGFGKLVDEMVSKVSDLQVQADQSIQSLATGQGKGLHEVMIAVEKASLSFQMLTQVRNKAVEAYQEIMRMPV
;
A
#
# COMPACT_ATOMS: atom_id res chain seq x y z
N MET A 1 -38.03 -3.48 -60.83
CA MET A 1 -37.98 -4.83 -60.24
C MET A 1 -36.61 -5.41 -60.54
N GLN A 2 -35.66 -5.31 -59.60
CA GLN A 2 -34.44 -6.10 -59.43
C GLN A 2 -33.74 -5.50 -58.20
N ILE A 3 -33.75 -6.23 -57.08
CA ILE A 3 -33.02 -5.87 -55.86
C ILE A 3 -31.96 -6.96 -55.69
N ALA A 4 -30.71 -6.53 -55.58
CA ALA A 4 -29.55 -7.40 -55.46
C ALA A 4 -29.57 -8.18 -54.14
N ALA A 5 -29.23 -9.46 -54.24
CA ALA A 5 -28.89 -10.30 -53.10
C ALA A 5 -27.57 -9.82 -52.47
N ILE A 6 -27.58 -9.59 -51.16
CA ILE A 6 -26.36 -9.55 -50.36
C ILE A 6 -26.28 -10.83 -49.52
N SER A 7 -25.35 -11.67 -49.93
CA SER A 7 -24.91 -12.86 -49.22
C SER A 7 -24.20 -12.49 -47.92
N GLY A 8 -24.61 -13.18 -46.85
CA GLY A 8 -23.77 -13.70 -45.77
C GLY A 8 -22.64 -12.81 -45.22
N VAL A 9 -22.88 -12.25 -44.03
CA VAL A 9 -21.81 -12.12 -43.04
C VAL A 9 -22.08 -13.13 -41.92
N ALA A 10 -21.31 -14.20 -41.98
CA ALA A 10 -21.10 -15.16 -40.92
C ALA A 10 -20.33 -14.48 -39.78
N GLY A 11 -20.59 -14.92 -38.55
CA GLY A 11 -19.72 -14.63 -37.40
C GLY A 11 -20.44 -13.99 -36.23
N VAL A 12 -21.36 -14.73 -35.63
CA VAL A 12 -21.74 -14.50 -34.23
C VAL A 12 -20.52 -14.89 -33.40
N SER A 13 -19.61 -13.95 -33.15
CA SER A 13 -18.54 -14.14 -32.18
C SER A 13 -19.11 -14.02 -30.78
N GLU A 14 -19.51 -15.18 -30.28
CA GLU A 14 -19.60 -15.54 -28.87
C GLU A 14 -18.50 -14.83 -28.07
N THR A 15 -18.86 -13.71 -27.43
CA THR A 15 -18.01 -13.08 -26.42
C THR A 15 -18.10 -13.95 -25.17
N ALA A 16 -17.34 -15.03 -25.20
CA ALA A 16 -17.07 -15.85 -24.04
C ALA A 16 -16.57 -14.92 -22.92
N LEU A 17 -17.26 -14.98 -21.78
CA LEU A 17 -16.78 -14.46 -20.51
C LEU A 17 -15.41 -15.08 -20.24
N ARG A 18 -14.36 -14.35 -20.62
CA ARG A 18 -13.01 -14.64 -20.17
C ARG A 18 -12.99 -14.30 -18.68
N PRO A 19 -12.74 -15.26 -17.77
CA PRO A 19 -12.53 -14.90 -16.38
C PRO A 19 -11.35 -13.93 -16.37
N ALA A 20 -11.50 -12.82 -15.67
CA ALA A 20 -10.44 -11.84 -15.48
C ALA A 20 -9.23 -12.59 -14.93
N ALA A 21 -8.26 -12.85 -15.80
CA ALA A 21 -6.97 -13.39 -15.44
C ALA A 21 -6.41 -12.47 -14.36
N GLY A 22 -6.07 -13.08 -13.22
CA GLY A 22 -5.64 -12.36 -12.04
C GLY A 22 -4.57 -11.34 -12.37
N ALA A 23 -4.65 -10.19 -11.72
CA ALA A 23 -3.52 -9.30 -11.59
C ALA A 23 -2.42 -10.06 -10.83
N THR A 24 -1.59 -10.79 -11.56
CA THR A 24 -0.28 -11.22 -11.10
C THR A 24 0.53 -9.94 -10.93
N ALA A 25 0.47 -9.40 -9.70
CA ALA A 25 1.39 -8.37 -9.27
C ALA A 25 2.81 -8.88 -9.54
N ALA A 26 3.56 -8.13 -10.35
CA ALA A 26 4.91 -8.49 -10.72
C ALA A 26 5.74 -8.74 -9.44
N PRO A 27 6.41 -9.90 -9.31
CA PRO A 27 7.21 -10.21 -8.14
C PRO A 27 8.40 -9.25 -8.09
N GLY A 28 8.32 -8.25 -7.19
CA GLY A 28 9.41 -7.29 -6.97
C GLY A 28 8.97 -5.84 -6.74
N GLN A 29 7.79 -5.42 -7.20
CA GLN A 29 7.34 -4.03 -7.03
C GLN A 29 6.50 -3.76 -5.77
N GLY A 30 5.99 -4.81 -5.11
CA GLY A 30 5.07 -4.65 -3.97
C GLY A 30 5.76 -4.30 -2.65
N PHE A 31 6.80 -5.04 -2.27
CA PHE A 31 7.39 -4.92 -0.94
C PHE A 31 8.15 -3.60 -0.74
N GLY A 32 8.97 -3.18 -1.71
CA GLY A 32 9.69 -1.91 -1.63
C GLY A 32 8.76 -0.70 -1.53
N LYS A 33 7.68 -0.68 -2.34
CA LYS A 33 6.64 0.35 -2.25
C LYS A 33 5.92 0.33 -0.91
N LEU A 34 5.59 -0.86 -0.39
CA LEU A 34 4.93 -0.99 0.90
C LEU A 34 5.81 -0.43 2.03
N VAL A 35 7.12 -0.71 2.02
CA VAL A 35 8.05 -0.18 3.01
C VAL A 35 8.15 1.35 2.88
N ASP A 36 8.23 1.88 1.67
CA ASP A 36 8.27 3.32 1.41
C ASP A 36 6.99 4.05 1.89
N GLU A 37 5.82 3.46 1.64
CA GLU A 37 4.54 3.93 2.17
C GLU A 37 4.50 3.88 3.70
N MET A 38 5.03 2.82 4.33
CA MET A 38 5.08 2.72 5.79
C MET A 38 6.01 3.76 6.41
N VAL A 39 7.18 4.00 5.82
CA VAL A 39 8.11 5.05 6.28
C VAL A 39 7.45 6.42 6.17
N SER A 40 6.83 6.72 5.03
CA SER A 40 6.10 7.98 4.82
C SER A 40 5.00 8.16 5.86
N LYS A 41 4.23 7.10 6.13
CA LYS A 41 3.14 7.12 7.10
C LYS A 41 3.61 7.31 8.55
N VAL A 42 4.74 6.74 8.93
CA VAL A 42 5.34 6.98 10.25
C VAL A 42 5.80 8.44 10.37
N SER A 43 6.41 9.00 9.31
CA SER A 43 6.78 10.41 9.26
C SER A 43 5.56 11.32 9.43
N ASP A 44 4.46 11.03 8.74
CA ASP A 44 3.21 11.79 8.88
C ASP A 44 2.65 11.72 10.30
N LEU A 45 2.64 10.53 10.91
CA LEU A 45 2.18 10.34 12.28
C LEU A 45 3.05 11.12 13.28
N GLN A 46 4.36 11.19 13.05
CA GLN A 46 5.27 11.96 13.89
C GLN A 46 4.99 13.47 13.81
N VAL A 47 4.86 14.01 12.59
CA VAL A 47 4.48 15.42 12.38
C VAL A 47 3.12 15.74 12.99
N GLN A 48 2.17 14.80 12.88
CA GLN A 48 0.84 14.97 13.44
C GLN A 48 0.87 14.97 14.98
N ALA A 49 1.68 14.11 15.61
CA ALA A 49 1.91 14.12 17.04
C ALA A 49 2.55 15.43 17.50
N ASP A 50 3.56 15.94 16.80
CA ASP A 50 4.22 17.21 17.11
C ASP A 50 3.25 18.40 16.99
N GLN A 51 2.44 18.45 15.93
CA GLN A 51 1.40 19.47 15.78
C GLN A 51 0.35 19.39 16.89
N SER A 52 -0.04 18.18 17.29
CA SER A 52 -0.96 17.95 18.39
C SER A 52 -0.39 18.46 19.72
N ILE A 53 0.88 18.18 20.01
CA ILE A 53 1.60 18.67 21.20
C ILE A 53 1.66 20.21 21.18
N GLN A 54 2.05 20.79 20.05
CA GLN A 54 2.15 22.24 19.90
C GLN A 54 0.79 22.93 20.10
N SER A 55 -0.28 22.36 19.54
CA SER A 55 -1.63 22.90 19.66
C SER A 55 -2.14 22.84 21.10
N LEU A 56 -1.80 21.76 21.82
CA LEU A 56 -2.07 21.67 23.27
C LEU A 56 -1.35 22.77 24.04
N ALA A 57 -0.06 22.98 23.76
CA ALA A 57 0.77 23.98 24.43
C ALA A 57 0.27 25.41 24.19
N THR A 58 -0.34 25.70 23.02
CA THR A 58 -0.93 27.01 22.70
C THR A 58 -2.37 27.18 23.22
N GLY A 59 -2.94 26.17 23.88
CA GLY A 59 -4.31 26.22 24.41
C GLY A 59 -5.42 26.17 23.35
N GLN A 60 -5.06 25.94 22.09
CA GLN A 60 -5.97 25.85 20.93
C GLN A 60 -6.22 24.40 20.50
N GLY A 61 -5.56 23.45 21.18
CA GLY A 61 -5.48 22.07 20.78
C GLY A 61 -6.68 21.22 21.19
N LYS A 62 -6.88 20.19 20.37
CA LYS A 62 -7.63 18.98 20.72
C LYS A 62 -7.25 18.50 22.13
N GLY A 63 -8.23 18.05 22.90
CA GLY A 63 -8.05 17.73 24.33
C GLY A 63 -6.87 16.78 24.57
N LEU A 64 -6.28 16.85 25.78
CA LEU A 64 -5.07 16.10 26.17
C LEU A 64 -5.06 14.63 25.73
N HIS A 65 -6.20 13.97 25.81
CA HIS A 65 -6.39 12.58 25.41
C HIS A 65 -6.08 12.33 23.92
N GLU A 66 -6.47 13.23 23.02
CA GLU A 66 -6.27 13.07 21.58
C GLU A 66 -4.80 13.19 21.19
N VAL A 67 -4.05 14.03 21.91
CA VAL A 67 -2.59 14.14 21.74
C VAL A 67 -1.87 12.91 22.27
N MET A 68 -2.27 12.39 23.43
CA MET A 68 -1.72 11.11 23.91
C MET A 68 -1.96 9.99 22.90
N ILE A 69 -3.16 9.92 22.30
CA ILE A 69 -3.44 8.93 21.24
C ILE A 69 -2.53 9.14 20.03
N ALA A 70 -2.33 10.38 19.58
CA ALA A 70 -1.46 10.68 18.44
C ALA A 70 -0.01 10.23 18.70
N VAL A 71 0.52 10.54 19.88
CA VAL A 71 1.86 10.13 20.33
C VAL A 71 1.96 8.60 20.42
N GLU A 72 0.98 7.93 21.00
CA GLU A 72 0.97 6.47 21.14
C GLU A 72 0.94 5.77 19.76
N LYS A 73 0.14 6.29 18.82
CA LYS A 73 0.09 5.80 17.44
C LYS A 73 1.44 5.97 16.73
N ALA A 74 2.08 7.12 16.87
CA ALA A 74 3.38 7.38 16.27
C ALA A 74 4.44 6.40 16.82
N SER A 75 4.48 6.24 18.15
CA SER A 75 5.39 5.30 18.84
C SER A 75 5.18 3.85 18.38
N LEU A 76 3.95 3.35 18.41
CA LEU A 76 3.62 1.99 17.99
C LEU A 76 3.96 1.75 16.51
N SER A 77 3.65 2.70 15.64
CA SER A 77 3.93 2.60 14.21
C SER A 77 5.44 2.58 13.92
N PHE A 78 6.21 3.38 14.65
CA PHE A 78 7.68 3.37 14.57
C PHE A 78 8.28 2.04 15.05
N GLN A 79 7.75 1.46 16.13
CA GLN A 79 8.16 0.15 16.61
C GLN A 79 7.88 -0.94 15.56
N MET A 80 6.70 -0.93 14.95
CA MET A 80 6.36 -1.84 13.85
C MET A 80 7.31 -1.68 12.67
N LEU A 81 7.60 -0.44 12.24
CA LEU A 81 8.54 -0.18 11.15
C LEU A 81 9.93 -0.73 11.46
N THR A 82 10.40 -0.58 12.70
CA THR A 82 11.70 -1.12 13.13
C THR A 82 11.72 -2.64 13.04
N GLN A 83 10.63 -3.32 13.42
CA GLN A 83 10.52 -4.77 13.26
C GLN A 83 10.52 -5.20 11.80
N VAL A 84 9.78 -4.49 10.93
CA VAL A 84 9.77 -4.76 9.49
C VAL A 84 11.16 -4.56 8.88
N ARG A 85 11.88 -3.49 9.26
CA ARG A 85 13.27 -3.25 8.86
C ARG A 85 14.17 -4.41 9.26
N ASN A 86 14.09 -4.85 10.52
CA ASN A 86 14.92 -5.95 11.01
C ASN A 86 14.63 -7.24 10.25
N LYS A 87 13.35 -7.57 10.01
CA LYS A 87 12.94 -8.74 9.23
C LYS A 87 13.38 -8.66 7.77
N ALA A 88 13.35 -7.49 7.16
CA ALA A 88 13.86 -7.28 5.80
C ALA A 88 15.37 -7.53 5.71
N VAL A 89 16.13 -7.06 6.69
CA VAL A 89 17.58 -7.29 6.79
C VAL A 89 17.88 -8.77 7.04
N GLU A 90 17.15 -9.43 7.94
CA GLU A 90 17.26 -10.88 8.18
C GLU A 90 16.97 -11.68 6.91
N ALA A 91 15.90 -11.36 6.18
CA ALA A 91 15.57 -12.03 4.93
C ALA A 91 16.66 -11.88 3.86
N TYR A 92 17.28 -10.69 3.77
CA TYR A 92 18.42 -10.46 2.89
C TYR A 92 19.64 -11.30 3.31
N GLN A 93 19.94 -11.34 4.60
CA GLN A 93 21.03 -12.15 5.14
C GLN A 93 20.80 -13.65 4.93
N GLU A 94 19.56 -14.14 5.07
CA GLU A 94 19.21 -15.54 4.84
C GLU A 94 19.41 -15.96 3.38
N ILE A 95 19.00 -15.10 2.42
CA ILE A 95 19.25 -15.34 0.99
C ILE A 95 20.75 -15.46 0.70
N MET A 96 21.59 -14.64 1.33
CA MET A 96 23.05 -14.72 1.19
C MET A 96 23.68 -15.95 1.84
N ARG A 97 23.02 -16.52 2.87
CA ARG A 97 23.50 -17.68 3.63
C ARG A 97 23.05 -19.01 3.05
N MET A 98 22.07 -19.02 2.13
CA MET A 98 21.73 -20.21 1.35
C MET A 98 22.96 -20.60 0.51
N PRO A 99 23.61 -21.74 0.78
CA PRO A 99 24.61 -22.29 -0.11
C PRO A 99 23.88 -22.72 -1.40
N VAL A 100 24.42 -22.33 -2.55
CA VAL A 100 24.06 -22.99 -3.82
C VAL A 100 24.58 -24.43 -3.84
#